data_AF-E6UK88-F1
#
_entry.id   AF-E6UK88-F1
#
_cell.length_a   1.000
_cell.length_b   1.000
_cell.length_c   1.000
_cell.angle_alpha   90.00
_cell.angle_beta   90.00
_cell.angle_gamma   90.00
#
_symmetry.space_group_name_H-M   'P 1'
#
loop_
_entity.id
_entity.type
_entity.pdbx_description
1 polymer ?
#
loop_
_entity_poly.entity_id
_entity_poly.type
_entity_poly.pdbx_seq_one_letter_code
_entity_poly.pdbx_strand_id
1 'polypeptide(L)'
;MKNTKKIIASVMAIAMISAIVPISAFATDYNAEGNAMTDVTWTSSAVYTVTIPATVALGNEATIEAGNVNLNAGEQLNVTLSGTSDADNAFKLTTATDSLTYTVSKGGDNVAVGDVVLNVAAGTQTSSSTLKFNEPATTPNAGDYTGTVTFTISVESAETIVDLSTLTADYVAKDGVTLTGTLAANVKISIADGATVTLKDANITNLGKNCDWAGINCPNDATIILKGTNTICAGRGSDDYNNYPGIWIAKDKTLTIGGDGSLTAYSNAINPGGAGIGGGYQVACGNIVINGGTITATGGDSAAGIGGGPDTSCGDITINGGTITATGYNGAAGIGSGRNTGVQSKTSCGNITIANTVTKVTATKGKGDTGAHSIGPGGGGVCGTVTIGNNVGAISVSPYTYEP
;
A
#
# COMPACT_ATOMS: atom_id res chain seq x y z
N MET A 1 15.25 2.20 -8.47
CA MET A 1 15.66 3.60 -8.74
C MET A 1 14.83 4.10 -9.92
N LYS A 2 14.10 5.22 -9.79
CA LYS A 2 13.36 5.82 -10.92
C LYS A 2 14.34 6.50 -11.87
N ASN A 3 14.62 5.86 -13.01
CA ASN A 3 15.34 6.51 -14.10
C ASN A 3 14.31 7.19 -15.01
N THR A 4 14.12 8.50 -14.84
CA THR A 4 13.17 9.29 -15.63
C THR A 4 13.92 10.05 -16.73
N LYS A 5 13.51 9.88 -17.98
CA LYS A 5 14.00 10.70 -19.12
C LYS A 5 12.83 11.45 -19.76
N LYS A 6 13.02 12.74 -20.03
CA LYS A 6 12.04 13.62 -20.69
C LYS A 6 12.41 13.81 -22.15
N ILE A 7 11.46 13.66 -23.06
CA ILE A 7 11.64 13.91 -24.50
C ILE A 7 10.57 14.89 -24.98
N ILE A 8 10.98 15.90 -25.75
CA ILE A 8 10.10 16.88 -26.38
C ILE A 8 9.90 16.45 -27.84
N ALA A 9 8.66 16.21 -28.26
CA ALA A 9 8.31 16.02 -29.66
C ALA A 9 7.65 17.31 -30.19
N SER A 10 8.19 17.86 -31.28
CA SER A 10 7.72 19.09 -31.92
C SER A 10 6.98 18.77 -33.21
N VAL A 11 5.87 19.43 -33.52
CA VAL A 11 5.25 19.29 -34.86
C VAL A 11 6.09 20.04 -35.93
N MET A 12 7.41 19.76 -36.06
CA MET A 12 8.29 19.71 -37.25
C MET A 12 9.79 19.47 -36.87
N ALA A 13 10.51 18.71 -37.72
CA ALA A 13 11.92 18.27 -37.86
C ALA A 13 12.77 17.59 -36.72
N ILE A 14 13.30 16.40 -37.10
CA ILE A 14 14.35 15.46 -36.61
C ILE A 14 15.20 15.81 -35.37
N ALA A 15 15.20 14.88 -34.41
CA ALA A 15 16.41 14.44 -33.67
C ALA A 15 16.25 12.97 -33.20
N MET A 16 17.08 12.05 -33.72
CA MET A 16 17.26 10.72 -33.11
C MET A 16 18.26 10.84 -31.97
N ILE A 17 17.95 10.31 -30.79
CA ILE A 17 18.93 10.13 -29.70
C ILE A 17 18.81 8.72 -29.15
N SER A 18 19.89 7.95 -29.26
CA SER A 18 20.09 6.70 -28.54
C SER A 18 20.66 7.01 -27.15
N ALA A 19 20.14 6.36 -26.11
CA ALA A 19 20.75 6.37 -24.80
C ALA A 19 21.53 5.08 -24.58
N ILE A 20 22.85 5.14 -24.69
CA ILE A 20 23.74 4.05 -24.25
C ILE A 20 24.24 4.41 -22.85
N VAL A 21 24.06 3.52 -21.88
CA VAL A 21 24.74 3.57 -20.57
C VAL A 21 25.94 2.62 -20.65
N PRO A 22 27.17 3.05 -20.27
CA PRO A 22 28.34 2.19 -20.37
C PRO A 22 28.28 1.05 -19.35
N ILE A 23 28.65 -0.16 -19.80
CA ILE A 23 28.90 -1.33 -18.95
C ILE A 23 30.38 -1.33 -18.59
N SER A 24 30.69 -1.30 -17.29
CA SER A 24 32.03 -1.64 -16.78
C SER A 24 31.94 -2.98 -16.05
N ALA A 25 32.65 -3.99 -16.56
CA ALA A 25 32.90 -5.25 -15.87
C ALA A 25 34.35 -5.27 -15.41
N PHE A 26 34.58 -5.35 -14.10
CA PHE A 26 35.87 -5.79 -13.55
C PHE A 26 35.67 -7.19 -12.99
N ALA A 27 36.33 -8.18 -13.60
CA ALA A 27 36.58 -9.45 -12.94
C ALA A 27 37.88 -9.28 -12.14
N THR A 28 37.82 -9.40 -10.81
CA THR A 28 39.02 -9.55 -9.98
C THR A 28 39.13 -10.98 -9.50
N ASP A 29 40.28 -11.54 -9.84
CA ASP A 29 41.02 -12.68 -9.30
C ASP A 29 40.43 -14.10 -9.37
N TYR A 30 41.03 -14.82 -10.30
CA TYR A 30 41.16 -16.27 -10.34
C TYR A 30 42.04 -16.72 -9.16
N ASN A 31 41.50 -17.57 -8.28
CA ASN A 31 42.31 -18.44 -7.44
C ASN A 31 41.80 -19.87 -7.56
N ALA A 32 42.74 -20.77 -7.83
CA ALA A 32 42.50 -22.18 -8.07
C ALA A 32 42.06 -22.92 -6.80
N GLU A 33 41.35 -24.03 -7.04
CA GLU A 33 41.00 -25.13 -6.12
C GLU A 33 39.77 -24.95 -5.21
N GLY A 34 38.67 -25.59 -5.62
CA GLY A 34 37.49 -25.85 -4.78
C GLY A 34 36.19 -25.45 -5.49
N ASN A 35 35.23 -26.38 -5.59
CA ASN A 35 33.89 -26.12 -6.11
C ASN A 35 33.21 -24.95 -5.36
N ALA A 36 33.35 -23.74 -5.87
CA ALA A 36 32.57 -22.58 -5.46
C ALA A 36 31.66 -22.21 -6.62
N MET A 37 30.35 -22.45 -6.47
CA MET A 37 29.39 -21.74 -7.30
C MET A 37 29.53 -20.26 -6.97
N THR A 38 30.14 -19.52 -7.89
CA THR A 38 30.09 -18.06 -7.89
C THR A 38 28.67 -17.65 -8.27
N ASP A 39 27.90 -17.18 -7.29
CA ASP A 39 26.68 -16.42 -7.55
C ASP A 39 27.08 -15.13 -8.28
N VAL A 40 27.11 -15.19 -9.61
CA VAL A 40 27.23 -14.01 -10.45
C VAL A 40 25.91 -13.27 -10.36
N THR A 41 25.84 -12.26 -9.49
CA THR A 41 24.69 -11.36 -9.42
C THR A 41 24.75 -10.44 -10.64
N TRP A 42 24.03 -10.79 -11.70
CA TRP A 42 23.84 -9.93 -12.85
C TRP A 42 22.89 -8.79 -12.47
N THR A 43 23.43 -7.61 -12.12
CA THR A 43 22.63 -6.39 -12.12
C THR A 43 22.63 -5.81 -13.53
N SER A 44 21.79 -6.34 -14.43
CA SER A 44 21.58 -5.66 -15.72
C SER A 44 20.79 -4.39 -15.45
N SER A 45 21.38 -3.23 -15.70
CA SER A 45 20.58 -2.01 -15.81
C SER A 45 19.57 -2.20 -16.94
N ALA A 46 18.32 -1.77 -16.74
CA ALA A 46 17.30 -1.85 -17.78
C ALA A 46 17.82 -1.21 -19.08
N VAL A 47 17.83 -1.98 -20.17
CA VAL A 47 18.23 -1.51 -21.51
C VAL A 47 16.96 -1.42 -22.33
N TYR A 48 16.75 -0.30 -23.02
CA TYR A 48 15.62 -0.12 -23.92
C TYR A 48 15.92 1.02 -24.90
N THR A 49 15.31 0.93 -26.08
CA THR A 49 15.22 2.03 -27.05
C THR A 49 13.76 2.40 -27.23
N VAL A 50 13.45 3.70 -27.16
CA VAL A 50 12.11 4.22 -27.46
C VAL A 50 12.24 5.22 -28.61
N THR A 51 11.49 4.98 -29.67
CA THR A 51 11.38 5.84 -30.84
C THR A 51 10.04 6.54 -30.82
N ILE A 52 10.06 7.88 -30.80
CA ILE A 52 8.87 8.73 -30.88
C ILE A 52 9.03 9.56 -32.16
N PRO A 53 8.00 9.63 -33.02
CA PRO A 53 8.05 10.48 -34.21
C PRO A 53 8.32 11.92 -33.79
N ALA A 54 9.31 12.53 -34.43
CA ALA A 54 9.65 13.91 -34.11
C ALA A 54 8.42 14.81 -34.30
N THR A 55 7.61 14.55 -35.32
CA THR A 55 6.55 15.44 -35.84
C THR A 55 5.33 14.64 -36.31
N VAL A 56 4.13 15.21 -36.16
CA VAL A 56 2.89 14.60 -36.66
C VAL A 56 1.90 15.69 -37.08
N ALA A 57 1.35 15.59 -38.28
CA ALA A 57 0.28 16.48 -38.74
C ALA A 57 -1.07 16.07 -38.15
N LEU A 58 -1.99 17.03 -37.97
CA LEU A 58 -3.37 16.68 -37.61
C LEU A 58 -4.01 15.82 -38.71
N GLY A 59 -4.93 14.95 -38.30
CA GLY A 59 -5.52 13.90 -39.14
C GLY A 59 -4.67 12.62 -39.22
N ASN A 60 -3.36 12.71 -38.97
CA ASN A 60 -2.44 11.60 -39.11
C ASN A 60 -2.17 10.87 -37.78
N GLU A 61 -1.52 9.73 -37.94
CA GLU A 61 -1.11 8.85 -36.86
C GLU A 61 0.40 8.97 -36.58
N ALA A 62 0.77 8.83 -35.31
CA ALA A 62 2.15 8.74 -34.85
C ALA A 62 2.35 7.42 -34.10
N THR A 63 3.27 6.59 -34.57
CA THR A 63 3.61 5.32 -33.94
C THR A 63 4.79 5.50 -33.00
N ILE A 64 4.58 5.21 -31.72
CA ILE A 64 5.62 5.14 -30.69
C ILE A 64 6.08 3.68 -30.62
N GLU A 65 7.38 3.45 -30.75
CA GLU A 65 7.96 2.11 -30.77
C GLU A 65 8.96 1.94 -29.63
N ALA A 66 8.88 0.82 -28.94
CA ALA A 66 9.88 0.36 -28.01
C ALA A 66 10.58 -0.87 -28.59
N GLY A 67 11.91 -0.88 -28.53
CA GLY A 67 12.75 -1.99 -28.98
C GLY A 67 13.90 -2.23 -28.01
N ASN A 68 14.57 -3.37 -28.17
CA ASN A 68 15.68 -3.80 -27.31
C ASN A 68 15.34 -3.74 -25.81
N VAL A 69 14.07 -3.98 -25.46
CA VAL A 69 13.58 -3.84 -24.10
C VAL A 69 14.01 -5.05 -23.28
N ASN A 70 14.97 -4.83 -22.39
CA ASN A 70 15.49 -5.79 -21.43
C ASN A 70 15.31 -5.22 -20.03
N LEU A 71 14.28 -5.70 -19.32
CA LEU A 71 13.87 -5.26 -17.99
C LEU A 71 14.04 -6.39 -16.99
N ASN A 72 14.21 -6.05 -15.71
CA ASN A 72 14.21 -7.06 -14.65
C ASN A 72 12.83 -7.72 -14.54
N ALA A 73 12.77 -8.94 -14.01
CA ALA A 73 11.50 -9.60 -13.76
C ALA A 73 10.58 -8.72 -12.89
N GLY A 74 9.34 -8.51 -13.35
CA GLY A 74 8.39 -7.64 -12.67
C GLY A 74 8.58 -6.14 -12.94
N GLU A 75 9.46 -5.71 -13.84
CA GLU A 75 9.51 -4.33 -14.33
C GLU A 75 8.66 -4.13 -15.60
N GLN A 76 8.25 -2.89 -15.85
CA GLN A 76 7.55 -2.44 -17.04
C GLN A 76 8.14 -1.10 -17.50
N LEU A 77 8.28 -0.94 -18.81
CA LEU A 77 8.62 0.33 -19.46
C LEU A 77 7.32 1.06 -19.82
N ASN A 78 7.17 2.27 -19.30
CA ASN A 78 6.04 3.15 -19.56
C ASN A 78 6.49 4.35 -20.39
N VAL A 79 5.72 4.68 -21.42
CA VAL A 79 5.77 5.96 -22.13
C VAL A 79 4.47 6.69 -21.83
N THR A 80 4.57 7.80 -21.12
CA THR A 80 3.44 8.62 -20.68
C THR A 80 3.37 9.91 -21.49
N LEU A 81 2.19 10.27 -22.00
CA LEU A 81 1.96 11.61 -22.53
C LEU A 81 1.88 12.57 -21.33
N SER A 82 2.96 13.29 -21.06
CA SER A 82 3.22 13.96 -19.78
C SER A 82 3.01 15.48 -19.79
N GLY A 83 2.74 16.08 -20.94
CA GLY A 83 2.41 17.49 -21.03
C GLY A 83 2.28 18.00 -22.46
N THR A 84 1.87 19.26 -22.59
CA THR A 84 1.80 19.98 -23.87
C THR A 84 2.55 21.31 -23.78
N SER A 85 2.65 22.06 -24.88
CA SER A 85 3.15 23.45 -24.89
C SER A 85 2.20 24.45 -24.21
N ASP A 86 0.97 24.03 -23.89
CA ASP A 86 -0.03 24.87 -23.23
C ASP A 86 0.13 24.78 -21.70
N ALA A 87 0.03 25.90 -21.00
CA ALA A 87 0.24 25.97 -19.55
C ALA A 87 -0.80 25.15 -18.76
N ASP A 88 -2.00 24.98 -19.32
CA ASP A 88 -3.08 24.20 -18.71
C ASP A 88 -3.07 22.74 -19.20
N ASN A 89 -2.00 22.31 -19.90
CA ASN A 89 -1.87 20.98 -20.50
C ASN A 89 -2.98 20.64 -21.52
N ALA A 90 -3.62 21.65 -22.10
CA ALA A 90 -4.60 21.46 -23.17
C ALA A 90 -3.90 21.06 -24.49
N PHE A 91 -4.57 20.25 -25.30
CA PHE A 91 -4.13 19.94 -26.66
C PHE A 91 -4.47 21.10 -27.60
N LYS A 92 -3.53 22.02 -27.71
CA LYS A 92 -3.70 23.27 -28.44
C LYS A 92 -2.52 23.51 -29.37
N LEU A 93 -2.81 23.89 -30.61
CA LEU A 93 -1.83 24.48 -31.52
C LEU A 93 -2.04 26.00 -31.56
N THR A 94 -0.97 26.75 -31.75
CA THR A 94 -1.02 28.22 -31.73
C THR A 94 -0.30 28.83 -32.93
N THR A 95 -0.78 30.00 -33.33
CA THR A 95 -0.05 30.97 -34.14
C THR A 95 0.21 32.22 -33.29
N ALA A 96 0.75 33.28 -33.88
CA ALA A 96 0.92 34.57 -33.19
C ALA A 96 -0.42 35.22 -32.77
N THR A 97 -1.52 34.90 -33.44
CA THR A 97 -2.81 35.61 -33.28
C THR A 97 -4.01 34.70 -33.05
N ASP A 98 -3.83 33.39 -33.18
CA ASP A 98 -4.93 32.42 -33.12
C ASP A 98 -4.49 31.11 -32.46
N SER A 99 -5.47 30.29 -32.09
CA SER A 99 -5.23 29.00 -31.45
C SER A 99 -6.31 27.99 -31.79
N LEU A 100 -5.89 26.74 -31.93
CA LEU A 100 -6.72 25.64 -32.40
C LEU A 100 -6.65 24.48 -31.42
N THR A 101 -7.80 24.06 -30.89
CA THR A 101 -7.89 22.90 -30.01
C THR A 101 -8.09 21.63 -30.83
N TYR A 102 -7.38 20.56 -30.47
CA TYR A 102 -7.50 19.24 -31.08
C TYR A 102 -7.59 18.15 -30.01
N THR A 103 -7.80 16.90 -30.42
CA THR A 103 -7.80 15.75 -29.50
C THR A 103 -6.80 14.70 -29.96
N VAL A 104 -6.26 13.94 -29.00
CA VAL A 104 -5.46 12.75 -29.28
C VAL A 104 -6.28 11.53 -28.94
N SER A 105 -6.22 10.50 -29.77
CA SER A 105 -6.88 9.22 -29.48
C SER A 105 -5.96 8.02 -29.72
N LYS A 106 -6.26 6.92 -29.03
CA LYS A 106 -5.57 5.62 -29.16
C LYS A 106 -6.64 4.55 -29.27
N GLY A 107 -6.67 3.83 -30.40
CA GLY A 107 -7.68 2.78 -30.62
C GLY A 107 -9.13 3.27 -30.61
N GLY A 108 -9.37 4.58 -30.78
CA GLY A 108 -10.68 5.22 -30.71
C GLY A 108 -10.97 5.93 -29.38
N ASP A 109 -10.25 5.62 -28.31
CA ASP A 109 -10.42 6.26 -27.00
C ASP A 109 -9.62 7.56 -26.92
N ASN A 110 -10.20 8.57 -26.26
CA ASN A 110 -9.50 9.83 -26.01
C ASN A 110 -8.32 9.62 -25.05
N VAL A 111 -7.19 10.25 -25.36
CA VAL A 111 -5.97 10.24 -24.54
C VAL A 111 -5.83 11.61 -23.89
N ALA A 112 -5.56 11.64 -22.60
CA ALA A 112 -5.30 12.84 -21.81
C ALA A 112 -3.82 12.94 -21.40
N VAL A 113 -3.42 14.15 -20.99
CA VAL A 113 -2.13 14.34 -20.31
C VAL A 113 -2.16 13.58 -18.97
N GLY A 114 -1.15 12.74 -18.75
CA GLY A 114 -1.04 11.81 -17.63
C GLY A 114 -1.19 10.34 -18.05
N ASP A 115 -1.74 10.06 -19.23
CA ASP A 115 -2.00 8.69 -19.67
C ASP A 115 -0.74 7.97 -20.16
N VAL A 116 -0.62 6.69 -19.78
CA VAL A 116 0.39 5.77 -20.33
C VAL A 116 -0.05 5.35 -21.73
N VAL A 117 0.66 5.83 -22.73
CA VAL A 117 0.35 5.59 -24.15
C VAL A 117 1.06 4.36 -24.71
N LEU A 118 2.17 3.91 -24.12
CA LEU A 118 2.80 2.63 -24.41
C LEU A 118 3.30 1.99 -23.12
N ASN A 119 3.02 0.71 -22.95
CA ASN A 119 3.47 -0.12 -21.84
C ASN A 119 4.15 -1.38 -22.38
N VAL A 120 5.30 -1.74 -21.83
CA VAL A 120 6.05 -2.93 -22.23
C VAL A 120 6.50 -3.68 -20.98
N ALA A 121 5.95 -4.87 -20.77
CA ALA A 121 6.31 -5.72 -19.64
C ALA A 121 7.66 -6.43 -19.85
N ALA A 122 8.34 -6.77 -18.76
CA ALA A 122 9.52 -7.62 -18.78
C ALA A 122 9.28 -8.91 -19.58
N GLY A 123 10.28 -9.32 -20.36
CA GLY A 123 10.18 -10.45 -21.30
C GLY A 123 9.68 -10.09 -22.70
N THR A 124 9.19 -8.86 -22.92
CA THR A 124 8.82 -8.36 -24.26
C THR A 124 9.93 -7.51 -24.84
N GLN A 125 10.57 -7.95 -25.93
CA GLN A 125 11.70 -7.26 -26.55
C GLN A 125 11.30 -6.02 -27.38
N THR A 126 10.10 -6.03 -27.95
CA THR A 126 9.59 -5.00 -28.85
C THR A 126 8.09 -4.81 -28.67
N SER A 127 7.61 -3.56 -28.69
CA SER A 127 6.18 -3.22 -28.65
C SER A 127 5.95 -1.86 -29.30
N SER A 128 4.73 -1.55 -29.72
CA SER A 128 4.40 -0.26 -30.33
C SER A 128 2.98 0.17 -30.00
N SER A 129 2.74 1.48 -30.00
CA SER A 129 1.40 2.05 -29.89
C SER A 129 1.25 3.22 -30.84
N THR A 130 0.09 3.29 -31.49
CA THR A 130 -0.24 4.36 -32.44
C THR A 130 -1.21 5.35 -31.81
N LEU A 131 -0.86 6.63 -31.88
CA LEU A 131 -1.70 7.75 -31.47
C LEU A 131 -2.20 8.49 -32.70
N LYS A 132 -3.49 8.83 -32.75
CA LYS A 132 -4.07 9.69 -33.78
C LYS A 132 -4.23 11.10 -33.25
N PHE A 133 -3.73 12.08 -33.98
CA PHE A 133 -3.87 13.50 -33.67
C PHE A 133 -5.04 14.02 -34.47
N ASN A 134 -6.24 14.00 -33.89
CA ASN A 134 -7.48 14.26 -34.62
C ASN A 134 -7.56 15.71 -35.10
N GLU A 135 -8.18 15.91 -36.26
CA GLU A 135 -8.49 17.25 -36.75
C GLU A 135 -9.48 17.98 -35.83
N PRO A 136 -9.38 19.31 -35.73
CA PRO A 136 -10.34 20.12 -34.99
C PRO A 136 -11.73 20.05 -35.62
N ALA A 137 -12.77 20.17 -34.80
CA ALA A 137 -14.15 20.22 -35.29
C ALA A 137 -14.49 21.53 -36.06
N THR A 138 -13.65 22.56 -35.91
CA THR A 138 -13.85 23.88 -36.51
C THR A 138 -12.80 24.13 -37.58
N THR A 139 -13.20 24.72 -38.70
CA THR A 139 -12.27 25.17 -39.75
C THR A 139 -11.34 26.27 -39.19
N PRO A 140 -10.02 26.05 -39.14
CA PRO A 140 -9.08 27.05 -38.65
C PRO A 140 -8.92 28.20 -39.66
N ASN A 141 -8.41 29.34 -39.17
CA ASN A 141 -7.92 30.39 -40.05
C ASN A 141 -6.67 29.91 -40.80
N ALA A 142 -6.31 30.58 -41.90
CA ALA A 142 -5.08 30.28 -42.60
C ALA A 142 -3.86 30.66 -41.74
N GLY A 143 -2.90 29.74 -41.61
CA GLY A 143 -1.66 29.97 -40.89
C GLY A 143 -0.96 28.68 -40.50
N ASP A 144 0.31 28.80 -40.07
CA ASP A 144 1.12 27.68 -39.60
C ASP A 144 0.95 27.51 -38.09
N TYR A 145 0.07 26.60 -37.68
CA TYR A 145 -0.17 26.30 -36.27
C TYR A 145 0.86 25.30 -35.76
N THR A 146 1.50 25.61 -34.63
CA THR A 146 2.48 24.71 -34.00
C THR A 146 2.19 24.51 -32.52
N GLY A 147 2.67 23.38 -32.00
CA GLY A 147 2.59 22.99 -30.60
C GLY A 147 3.51 21.81 -30.34
N THR A 148 3.71 21.49 -29.06
CA THR A 148 4.53 20.36 -28.64
C THR A 148 3.77 19.45 -27.70
N VAL A 149 4.08 18.16 -27.75
CA VAL A 149 3.69 17.18 -26.74
C VAL A 149 4.95 16.60 -26.10
N THR A 150 4.93 16.41 -24.79
CA THR A 150 6.07 15.90 -24.03
C THR A 150 5.78 14.48 -23.57
N PHE A 151 6.70 13.55 -23.84
CA PHE A 151 6.62 12.20 -23.32
C PHE A 151 7.63 11.99 -22.20
N THR A 152 7.19 11.31 -21.14
CA THR A 152 8.06 10.83 -20.08
C THR A 152 8.22 9.33 -20.24
N ILE A 153 9.45 8.87 -20.16
CA ILE A 153 9.78 7.44 -20.20
C ILE A 153 10.26 7.03 -18.82
N SER A 154 9.63 6.02 -18.25
CA SER A 154 9.98 5.44 -16.95
C SER A 154 10.05 3.92 -17.03
N VAL A 155 10.94 3.33 -16.24
CA VAL A 155 10.88 1.90 -15.89
C VAL A 155 10.38 1.83 -14.45
N GLU A 156 9.31 1.07 -14.26
CA GLU A 156 8.59 0.94 -13.00
C GLU A 156 8.37 -0.54 -12.70
N SER A 157 8.38 -0.94 -11.43
CA SER A 157 7.94 -2.29 -11.08
C SER A 157 6.44 -2.41 -11.34
N ALA A 158 6.07 -3.42 -12.11
CA ALA A 158 4.72 -3.93 -12.22
C ALA A 158 4.14 -4.12 -10.81
N GLU A 159 2.95 -3.59 -10.58
CA GLU A 159 2.18 -3.95 -9.39
C GLU A 159 1.92 -5.46 -9.45
N THR A 160 2.42 -6.20 -8.45
CA THR A 160 2.13 -7.64 -8.36
C THR A 160 0.81 -7.78 -7.63
N ILE A 161 -0.27 -8.02 -8.38
CA ILE A 161 -1.62 -8.12 -7.82
C ILE A 161 -1.95 -9.58 -7.53
N VAL A 162 -2.47 -9.82 -6.33
CA VAL A 162 -3.04 -11.11 -5.91
C VAL A 162 -4.51 -10.90 -5.57
N ASP A 163 -5.36 -11.50 -6.38
CA ASP A 163 -6.80 -11.55 -6.13
C ASP A 163 -7.11 -12.66 -5.10
N LEU A 164 -7.54 -12.24 -3.91
CA LEU A 164 -7.89 -13.11 -2.79
C LEU A 164 -8.99 -14.13 -3.15
N SER A 165 -9.83 -13.85 -4.15
CA SER A 165 -10.88 -14.79 -4.59
C SER A 165 -10.31 -16.03 -5.28
N THR A 166 -9.06 -15.97 -5.72
CA THR A 166 -8.40 -17.07 -6.45
C THR A 166 -7.57 -17.98 -5.56
N LEU A 167 -7.35 -17.61 -4.29
CA LEU A 167 -6.51 -18.37 -3.37
C LEU A 167 -7.21 -19.65 -2.89
N THR A 168 -6.53 -20.78 -3.04
CA THR A 168 -7.01 -22.12 -2.64
C THR A 168 -6.16 -22.78 -1.55
N ALA A 169 -5.04 -22.16 -1.19
CA ALA A 169 -4.14 -22.59 -0.13
C ALA A 169 -3.59 -21.36 0.63
N ASP A 170 -2.98 -21.62 1.78
CA ASP A 170 -2.30 -20.59 2.58
C ASP A 170 -1.34 -19.76 1.72
N TYR A 171 -1.36 -18.45 1.95
CA TYR A 171 -0.61 -17.50 1.14
C TYR A 171 0.25 -16.60 2.01
N VAL A 172 1.53 -16.47 1.63
CA VAL A 172 2.48 -15.55 2.26
C VAL A 172 2.78 -14.41 1.28
N ALA A 173 2.14 -13.26 1.50
CA ALA A 173 2.33 -12.06 0.72
C ALA A 173 3.78 -11.58 0.80
N LYS A 174 4.39 -11.37 -0.36
CA LYS A 174 5.76 -10.88 -0.52
C LYS A 174 5.79 -9.37 -0.61
N ASP A 175 6.99 -8.80 -0.50
CA ASP A 175 7.19 -7.36 -0.65
C ASP A 175 6.68 -6.85 -2.01
N GLY A 176 6.02 -5.70 -1.99
CA GLY A 176 5.44 -5.06 -3.18
C GLY A 176 4.14 -5.68 -3.70
N VAL A 177 3.61 -6.73 -3.07
CA VAL A 177 2.34 -7.35 -3.48
C VAL A 177 1.16 -6.47 -3.09
N THR A 178 0.18 -6.35 -3.98
CA THR A 178 -1.16 -5.82 -3.70
C THR A 178 -2.15 -6.95 -3.54
N LEU A 179 -2.74 -7.08 -2.35
CA LEU A 179 -3.88 -7.97 -2.10
C LEU A 179 -5.18 -7.23 -2.40
N THR A 180 -6.06 -7.85 -3.19
CA THR A 180 -7.36 -7.29 -3.57
C THR A 180 -8.46 -8.34 -3.62
N GLY A 181 -9.71 -7.92 -3.75
CA GLY A 181 -10.86 -8.82 -3.87
C GLY A 181 -11.30 -9.42 -2.53
N THR A 182 -12.21 -10.38 -2.60
CA THR A 182 -12.78 -11.04 -1.41
C THR A 182 -12.23 -12.46 -1.28
N LEU A 183 -11.74 -12.81 -0.10
CA LEU A 183 -11.24 -14.15 0.19
C LEU A 183 -12.36 -15.18 0.02
N ALA A 184 -12.19 -16.12 -0.91
CA ALA A 184 -13.23 -17.10 -1.23
C ALA A 184 -13.13 -18.39 -0.39
N ALA A 185 -11.95 -18.68 0.16
CA ALA A 185 -11.64 -19.91 0.86
C ALA A 185 -11.14 -19.66 2.29
N ASN A 186 -11.17 -20.71 3.10
CA ASN A 186 -10.60 -20.68 4.43
C ASN A 186 -9.08 -20.89 4.39
N VAL A 187 -8.35 -19.86 3.96
CA VAL A 187 -6.90 -19.90 3.81
C VAL A 187 -6.25 -18.86 4.71
N LYS A 188 -5.08 -19.19 5.26
CA LYS A 188 -4.32 -18.28 6.09
C LYS A 188 -3.57 -17.29 5.21
N ILE A 189 -3.75 -16.00 5.49
CA ILE A 189 -2.99 -14.92 4.86
C ILE A 189 -1.91 -14.44 5.83
N SER A 190 -0.66 -14.50 5.40
CA SER A 190 0.48 -13.99 6.17
C SER A 190 1.28 -12.98 5.35
N ILE A 191 2.02 -12.09 6.03
CA ILE A 191 2.98 -11.18 5.40
C ILE A 191 4.40 -11.69 5.66
N ALA A 192 5.23 -11.73 4.63
CA ALA A 192 6.64 -12.13 4.74
C ALA A 192 7.46 -11.15 5.59
N ASP A 193 8.61 -11.62 6.08
CA ASP A 193 9.53 -10.80 6.89
C ASP A 193 9.98 -9.53 6.15
N GLY A 194 9.80 -8.38 6.79
CA GLY A 194 10.14 -7.05 6.28
C GLY A 194 9.28 -6.57 5.11
N ALA A 195 8.28 -7.34 4.67
CA ALA A 195 7.53 -7.03 3.46
C ALA A 195 6.57 -5.85 3.65
N THR A 196 6.49 -5.01 2.62
CA THR A 196 5.47 -3.99 2.43
C THR A 196 4.41 -4.51 1.48
N VAL A 197 3.18 -4.65 1.98
CA VAL A 197 2.03 -5.18 1.23
C VAL A 197 0.96 -4.10 1.13
N THR A 198 0.40 -3.91 -0.05
CA THR A 198 -0.75 -3.03 -0.25
C THR A 198 -2.03 -3.83 -0.08
N LEU A 199 -2.97 -3.33 0.72
CA LEU A 199 -4.36 -3.80 0.72
C LEU A 199 -5.17 -2.81 -0.11
N LYS A 200 -5.81 -3.29 -1.18
CA LYS A 200 -6.62 -2.48 -2.08
C LYS A 200 -7.96 -3.15 -2.30
N ASP A 201 -9.00 -2.63 -1.66
CA ASP A 201 -10.34 -3.20 -1.72
C ASP A 201 -10.36 -4.68 -1.30
N ALA A 202 -9.53 -5.02 -0.30
CA ALA A 202 -9.35 -6.37 0.20
C ALA A 202 -10.40 -6.70 1.28
N ASN A 203 -11.07 -7.84 1.12
CA ASN A 203 -12.06 -8.33 2.07
C ASN A 203 -11.68 -9.74 2.57
N ILE A 204 -11.13 -9.82 3.78
CA ILE A 204 -10.75 -11.05 4.47
C ILE A 204 -11.73 -11.25 5.64
N THR A 205 -12.97 -11.62 5.33
CA THR A 205 -14.02 -11.87 6.33
C THR A 205 -14.60 -13.27 6.26
N ASN A 206 -14.38 -13.99 5.15
CA ASN A 206 -14.89 -15.34 4.93
C ASN A 206 -13.96 -16.43 5.49
N LEU A 207 -13.34 -16.16 6.63
CA LEU A 207 -12.65 -17.19 7.39
C LEU A 207 -13.73 -18.07 8.03
N GLY A 208 -13.65 -19.37 7.77
CA GLY A 208 -14.67 -20.34 8.19
C GLY A 208 -14.73 -20.56 9.70
N LYS A 209 -15.38 -21.65 10.12
CA LYS A 209 -15.24 -22.17 11.49
C LYS A 209 -13.91 -22.94 11.60
N ASN A 210 -13.34 -23.01 12.81
CA ASN A 210 -12.08 -23.71 13.10
C ASN A 210 -10.86 -23.06 12.46
N CYS A 211 -10.83 -21.73 12.46
CA CYS A 211 -9.75 -20.91 11.92
C CYS A 211 -9.01 -20.28 13.09
N ASP A 212 -8.06 -21.03 13.63
CA ASP A 212 -7.25 -20.61 14.76
C ASP A 212 -6.11 -19.69 14.26
N TRP A 213 -6.46 -18.61 13.54
CA TRP A 213 -5.52 -17.59 13.06
C TRP A 213 -6.18 -16.23 12.87
N ALA A 214 -5.35 -15.19 12.86
CA ALA A 214 -5.78 -13.82 12.56
C ALA A 214 -6.18 -13.67 11.09
N GLY A 215 -7.00 -12.65 10.79
CA GLY A 215 -7.35 -12.28 9.42
C GLY A 215 -6.11 -12.06 8.56
N ILE A 216 -5.13 -11.34 9.10
CA ILE A 216 -3.77 -11.25 8.58
C ILE A 216 -2.77 -11.58 9.69
N ASN A 217 -1.82 -12.45 9.37
CA ASN A 217 -0.79 -12.92 10.30
C ASN A 217 0.59 -12.33 9.94
N CYS A 218 1.16 -11.51 10.82
CA CYS A 218 2.50 -10.94 10.66
C CYS A 218 3.45 -11.61 11.68
N PRO A 219 4.14 -12.71 11.31
CA PRO A 219 5.06 -13.39 12.22
C PRO A 219 6.38 -12.63 12.44
N ASN A 220 6.68 -11.67 11.58
CA ASN A 220 7.86 -10.81 11.61
C ASN A 220 7.44 -9.36 11.33
N ASP A 221 8.42 -8.46 11.23
CA ASP A 221 8.16 -7.06 10.90
C ASP A 221 7.44 -6.97 9.55
N ALA A 222 6.40 -6.14 9.48
CA ALA A 222 5.54 -6.04 8.31
C ALA A 222 5.01 -4.62 8.15
N THR A 223 4.84 -4.20 6.89
CA THR A 223 4.19 -2.93 6.55
C THR A 223 2.94 -3.18 5.71
N ILE A 224 1.83 -2.56 6.09
CA ILE A 224 0.57 -2.56 5.35
C ILE A 224 0.29 -1.15 4.83
N ILE A 225 0.12 -1.01 3.51
CA ILE A 225 -0.33 0.22 2.87
C ILE A 225 -1.81 0.09 2.50
N LEU A 226 -2.65 0.95 3.06
CA LEU A 226 -4.08 0.96 2.82
C LEU A 226 -4.40 1.78 1.56
N LYS A 227 -5.12 1.15 0.64
CA LYS A 227 -5.77 1.75 -0.53
C LYS A 227 -7.22 1.27 -0.59
N GLY A 228 -8.11 2.09 -1.14
CA GLY A 228 -9.53 1.73 -1.25
C GLY A 228 -10.16 1.41 0.12
N THR A 229 -11.06 0.43 0.15
CA THR A 229 -11.79 0.02 1.37
C THR A 229 -11.50 -1.42 1.77
N ASN A 230 -10.83 -1.62 2.91
CA ASN A 230 -10.40 -2.95 3.34
C ASN A 230 -11.17 -3.40 4.59
N THR A 231 -11.57 -4.67 4.61
CA THR A 231 -12.26 -5.28 5.77
C THR A 231 -11.59 -6.59 6.14
N ILE A 232 -11.13 -6.69 7.38
CA ILE A 232 -10.37 -7.83 7.91
C ILE A 232 -11.03 -8.31 9.20
N CYS A 233 -11.39 -9.60 9.23
CA CYS A 233 -11.93 -10.26 10.41
C CYS A 233 -10.98 -11.37 10.85
N ALA A 234 -10.89 -11.57 12.16
CA ALA A 234 -10.27 -12.77 12.71
C ALA A 234 -10.96 -14.06 12.23
N GLY A 235 -10.19 -15.15 12.16
CA GLY A 235 -10.76 -16.49 12.11
C GLY A 235 -11.51 -16.80 13.40
N ARG A 236 -12.59 -17.58 13.28
CA ARG A 236 -13.30 -18.09 14.46
C ARG A 236 -12.67 -19.42 14.87
N GLY A 237 -12.11 -19.44 16.07
CA GLY A 237 -11.45 -20.63 16.61
C GLY A 237 -12.35 -21.86 16.70
N SER A 238 -11.74 -23.04 16.78
CA SER A 238 -12.44 -24.31 16.96
C SER A 238 -13.00 -24.53 18.37
N ASP A 239 -12.49 -23.78 19.34
CA ASP A 239 -12.94 -23.70 20.71
C ASP A 239 -13.07 -22.23 21.16
N ASP A 240 -13.65 -22.01 22.33
CA ASP A 240 -13.91 -20.67 22.86
C ASP A 240 -12.62 -19.90 23.23
N TYR A 241 -11.43 -20.55 23.21
CA TYR A 241 -10.19 -19.97 23.73
C TYR A 241 -9.15 -19.61 22.65
N ASN A 242 -9.23 -20.15 21.43
CA ASN A 242 -8.29 -19.84 20.34
C ASN A 242 -8.73 -18.64 19.49
N ASN A 243 -8.96 -17.50 20.14
CA ASN A 243 -9.50 -16.31 19.46
C ASN A 243 -8.41 -15.29 19.12
N TYR A 244 -8.23 -15.12 17.81
CA TYR A 244 -7.20 -14.28 17.21
C TYR A 244 -7.72 -12.87 16.91
N PRO A 245 -6.81 -11.90 16.71
CA PRO A 245 -7.19 -10.56 16.30
C PRO A 245 -7.51 -10.50 14.79
N GLY A 246 -8.10 -9.40 14.34
CA GLY A 246 -8.24 -9.12 12.91
C GLY A 246 -6.88 -9.10 12.21
N ILE A 247 -5.91 -8.39 12.79
CA ILE A 247 -4.51 -8.41 12.35
C ILE A 247 -3.62 -8.71 13.54
N TRP A 248 -2.78 -9.75 13.44
CA TRP A 248 -1.82 -10.12 14.46
C TRP A 248 -0.40 -9.75 14.06
N ILE A 249 0.38 -9.26 15.03
CA ILE A 249 1.83 -9.06 14.91
C ILE A 249 2.54 -9.80 16.03
N ALA A 250 3.54 -10.61 15.70
CA ALA A 250 4.30 -11.37 16.67
C ALA A 250 4.96 -10.49 17.73
N LYS A 251 5.13 -11.05 18.93
CA LYS A 251 5.86 -10.40 20.02
C LYS A 251 7.27 -10.00 19.56
N ASP A 252 7.73 -8.84 20.03
CA ASP A 252 9.05 -8.28 19.72
C ASP A 252 9.26 -7.93 18.22
N LYS A 253 8.16 -7.86 17.45
CA LYS A 253 8.10 -7.41 16.05
C LYS A 253 7.28 -6.14 15.92
N THR A 254 7.32 -5.49 14.75
CA THR A 254 6.62 -4.24 14.49
C THR A 254 5.73 -4.34 13.27
N LEU A 255 4.46 -4.04 13.45
CA LEU A 255 3.51 -3.81 12.37
C LEU A 255 3.41 -2.32 12.11
N THR A 256 3.70 -1.90 10.88
CA THR A 256 3.49 -0.53 10.42
C THR A 256 2.28 -0.48 9.48
N ILE A 257 1.33 0.42 9.73
CA ILE A 257 0.16 0.63 8.87
C ILE A 257 0.18 2.08 8.37
N GLY A 258 -0.01 2.29 7.07
CA GLY A 258 -0.08 3.61 6.46
C GLY A 258 -0.99 3.63 5.23
N GLY A 259 -0.83 4.65 4.40
CA GLY A 259 -1.68 4.86 3.22
C GLY A 259 -2.84 5.81 3.47
N ASP A 260 -3.66 6.01 2.45
CA ASP A 260 -4.80 6.93 2.42
C ASP A 260 -6.16 6.20 2.33
N GLY A 261 -6.14 4.87 2.20
CA GLY A 261 -7.33 4.02 2.22
C GLY A 261 -7.91 3.81 3.62
N SER A 262 -8.94 2.97 3.69
CA SER A 262 -9.61 2.60 4.93
C SER A 262 -9.40 1.13 5.32
N LEU A 263 -9.47 0.87 6.62
CA LEU A 263 -9.39 -0.46 7.21
C LEU A 263 -10.45 -0.61 8.30
N THR A 264 -11.31 -1.62 8.16
CA THR A 264 -12.14 -2.13 9.25
C THR A 264 -11.54 -3.44 9.73
N ALA A 265 -10.97 -3.47 10.94
CA ALA A 265 -10.32 -4.64 11.52
C ALA A 265 -11.05 -5.06 12.81
N TYR A 266 -11.50 -6.31 12.89
CA TYR A 266 -12.25 -6.78 14.06
C TYR A 266 -12.05 -8.27 14.36
N SER A 267 -12.38 -8.66 15.59
CA SER A 267 -12.52 -10.07 15.97
C SER A 267 -14.00 -10.45 16.03
N ASN A 268 -14.35 -11.63 15.51
CA ASN A 268 -15.70 -12.22 15.60
C ASN A 268 -15.89 -13.09 16.86
N ALA A 269 -14.86 -13.18 17.69
CA ALA A 269 -14.83 -14.00 18.87
C ALA A 269 -15.68 -13.43 20.01
N ILE A 270 -16.42 -14.31 20.69
CA ILE A 270 -17.49 -13.91 21.61
C ILE A 270 -17.04 -13.99 23.08
N ASN A 271 -16.13 -14.91 23.47
CA ASN A 271 -15.64 -15.01 24.86
C ASN A 271 -14.50 -16.03 25.02
N PRO A 272 -13.25 -15.63 25.32
CA PRO A 272 -12.66 -14.29 25.17
C PRO A 272 -12.27 -13.99 23.71
N GLY A 273 -12.23 -12.73 23.30
CA GLY A 273 -11.89 -12.33 21.92
C GLY A 273 -10.46 -11.87 21.69
N GLY A 274 -10.09 -11.67 20.43
CA GLY A 274 -8.86 -10.97 20.05
C GLY A 274 -9.10 -9.49 19.77
N ALA A 275 -8.02 -8.72 19.71
CA ALA A 275 -8.09 -7.30 19.35
C ALA A 275 -8.55 -7.10 17.90
N GLY A 276 -8.97 -5.89 17.52
CA GLY A 276 -9.12 -5.56 16.10
C GLY A 276 -7.76 -5.63 15.40
N ILE A 277 -6.77 -4.96 16.00
CA ILE A 277 -5.36 -4.97 15.58
C ILE A 277 -4.50 -5.22 16.82
N GLY A 278 -3.72 -6.30 16.83
CA GLY A 278 -2.75 -6.59 17.88
C GLY A 278 -2.75 -8.03 18.35
N GLY A 279 -3.19 -8.29 19.59
CA GLY A 279 -3.07 -9.60 20.27
C GLY A 279 -4.37 -10.37 20.38
N GLY A 280 -4.29 -11.68 20.58
CA GLY A 280 -5.42 -12.57 20.88
C GLY A 280 -5.54 -12.87 22.37
N TYR A 281 -6.50 -13.70 22.78
CA TYR A 281 -6.52 -14.24 24.15
C TYR A 281 -5.23 -15.02 24.42
N GLN A 282 -4.46 -14.61 25.42
CA GLN A 282 -3.16 -15.21 25.76
C GLN A 282 -2.13 -15.24 24.61
N VAL A 283 -2.39 -14.51 23.52
CA VAL A 283 -1.50 -14.40 22.36
C VAL A 283 -0.93 -12.99 22.33
N ALA A 284 0.34 -12.87 22.72
CA ALA A 284 1.04 -11.59 22.80
C ALA A 284 1.16 -10.93 21.42
N CYS A 285 1.23 -9.60 21.42
CA CYS A 285 1.55 -8.80 20.24
C CYS A 285 2.85 -8.01 20.40
N GLY A 286 3.47 -7.74 19.25
CA GLY A 286 4.56 -6.78 19.13
C GLY A 286 4.07 -5.33 19.13
N ASN A 287 4.90 -4.45 18.58
CA ASN A 287 4.62 -3.03 18.42
C ASN A 287 3.65 -2.79 17.27
N ILE A 288 2.82 -1.76 17.42
CA ILE A 288 1.87 -1.30 16.42
C ILE A 288 2.16 0.16 16.11
N VAL A 289 2.48 0.47 14.86
CA VAL A 289 2.74 1.82 14.37
C VAL A 289 1.73 2.17 13.29
N ILE A 290 0.98 3.24 13.47
CA ILE A 290 -0.02 3.73 12.51
C ILE A 290 0.40 5.11 12.03
N ASN A 291 0.77 5.21 10.76
CA ASN A 291 1.23 6.44 10.11
C ASN A 291 0.15 7.12 9.28
N GLY A 292 -0.98 6.46 9.00
CA GLY A 292 -2.05 7.01 8.16
C GLY A 292 -3.23 6.07 7.97
N GLY A 293 -4.20 6.51 7.17
CA GLY A 293 -5.41 5.78 6.82
C GLY A 293 -6.63 6.16 7.67
N THR A 294 -7.79 5.66 7.27
CA THR A 294 -9.02 5.71 8.07
C THR A 294 -9.27 4.33 8.68
N ILE A 295 -8.96 4.16 9.97
CA ILE A 295 -8.95 2.85 10.62
C ILE A 295 -10.08 2.76 11.65
N THR A 296 -10.92 1.75 11.51
CA THR A 296 -11.88 1.32 12.52
C THR A 296 -11.44 -0.04 13.08
N ALA A 297 -11.07 -0.09 14.35
CA ALA A 297 -10.58 -1.30 15.01
C ALA A 297 -11.47 -1.67 16.20
N THR A 298 -12.02 -2.87 16.19
CA THR A 298 -12.97 -3.34 17.21
C THR A 298 -12.49 -4.64 17.84
N GLY A 299 -12.25 -4.62 19.15
CA GLY A 299 -11.90 -5.81 19.91
C GLY A 299 -13.10 -6.73 20.11
N GLY A 300 -12.83 -8.04 20.17
CA GLY A 300 -13.78 -9.02 20.71
C GLY A 300 -13.85 -8.94 22.24
N ASP A 301 -14.58 -9.85 22.88
CA ASP A 301 -14.78 -9.80 24.34
C ASP A 301 -13.47 -9.69 25.12
N SER A 302 -13.42 -8.78 26.07
CA SER A 302 -12.24 -8.55 26.91
C SER A 302 -10.97 -8.12 26.17
N ALA A 303 -11.04 -7.78 24.88
CA ALA A 303 -9.90 -7.33 24.06
C ALA A 303 -9.96 -5.85 23.69
N ALA A 304 -8.80 -5.26 23.45
CA ALA A 304 -8.70 -3.88 23.01
C ALA A 304 -9.13 -3.71 21.54
N GLY A 305 -9.53 -2.50 21.14
CA GLY A 305 -9.68 -2.18 19.71
C GLY A 305 -8.34 -2.28 18.99
N ILE A 306 -7.36 -1.54 19.51
CA ILE A 306 -5.94 -1.59 19.08
C ILE A 306 -5.08 -1.92 20.29
N GLY A 307 -4.31 -3.01 20.19
CA GLY A 307 -3.37 -3.45 21.21
C GLY A 307 -3.61 -4.88 21.68
N GLY A 308 -3.57 -5.12 22.98
CA GLY A 308 -3.58 -6.48 23.55
C GLY A 308 -4.97 -7.13 23.58
N GLY A 309 -4.98 -8.47 23.43
CA GLY A 309 -6.11 -9.29 23.88
C GLY A 309 -6.12 -9.47 25.41
N PRO A 310 -7.07 -10.24 25.94
CA PRO A 310 -7.12 -10.58 27.36
C PRO A 310 -5.94 -11.46 27.80
N ASP A 311 -5.50 -11.27 29.04
CA ASP A 311 -4.44 -12.05 29.71
C ASP A 311 -3.12 -12.17 28.94
N THR A 312 -2.74 -11.10 28.23
CA THR A 312 -1.49 -11.06 27.45
C THR A 312 -0.84 -9.67 27.43
N SER A 313 0.39 -9.62 26.95
CA SER A 313 1.15 -8.37 26.75
C SER A 313 1.12 -7.93 25.28
N CYS A 314 1.03 -6.62 25.05
CA CYS A 314 1.35 -6.00 23.77
C CYS A 314 2.59 -5.11 23.88
N GLY A 315 3.27 -4.89 22.75
CA GLY A 315 4.34 -3.90 22.64
C GLY A 315 3.83 -2.46 22.69
N ASP A 316 4.67 -1.55 22.20
CA ASP A 316 4.35 -0.12 22.10
C ASP A 316 3.28 0.12 21.02
N ILE A 317 2.42 1.11 21.26
CA ILE A 317 1.40 1.55 20.32
C ILE A 317 1.69 3.00 19.95
N THR A 318 2.03 3.25 18.70
CA THR A 318 2.35 4.59 18.18
C THR A 318 1.39 4.97 17.07
N ILE A 319 0.72 6.10 17.19
CA ILE A 319 -0.20 6.64 16.18
C ILE A 319 0.32 8.02 15.76
N ASN A 320 0.95 8.06 14.58
CA ASN A 320 1.56 9.24 13.99
C ASN A 320 0.62 9.96 13.02
N GLY A 321 -0.42 9.30 12.50
CA GLY A 321 -1.29 9.90 11.48
C GLY A 321 -2.63 9.18 11.31
N GLY A 322 -3.50 9.78 10.50
CA GLY A 322 -4.78 9.19 10.10
C GLY A 322 -5.98 9.54 10.99
N THR A 323 -7.12 8.94 10.65
CA THR A 323 -8.39 9.03 11.37
C THR A 323 -8.69 7.67 11.98
N ILE A 324 -8.58 7.55 13.30
CA ILE A 324 -8.62 6.28 14.02
C ILE A 324 -9.85 6.23 14.91
N THR A 325 -10.61 5.14 14.82
CA THR A 325 -11.69 4.79 15.74
C THR A 325 -11.39 3.43 16.34
N ALA A 326 -11.12 3.37 17.64
CA ALA A 326 -10.75 2.14 18.33
C ALA A 326 -11.72 1.86 19.48
N THR A 327 -12.34 0.68 19.45
CA THR A 327 -13.34 0.28 20.44
C THR A 327 -12.95 -1.03 21.11
N GLY A 328 -12.72 -0.97 22.42
CA GLY A 328 -12.54 -2.14 23.26
C GLY A 328 -13.87 -2.73 23.69
N TYR A 329 -13.88 -4.02 24.03
CA TYR A 329 -15.04 -4.69 24.61
C TYR A 329 -14.90 -4.88 26.12
N ASN A 330 -15.77 -5.70 26.73
CA ASN A 330 -15.94 -5.90 28.18
C ASN A 330 -14.67 -5.68 29.04
N GLY A 331 -14.58 -4.52 29.70
CA GLY A 331 -13.44 -4.15 30.56
C GLY A 331 -12.08 -3.96 29.89
N ALA A 332 -12.02 -3.83 28.57
CA ALA A 332 -10.81 -3.56 27.80
C ALA A 332 -10.74 -2.11 27.29
N ALA A 333 -9.54 -1.69 26.91
CA ALA A 333 -9.31 -0.35 26.40
C ALA A 333 -9.71 -0.17 24.93
N GLY A 334 -10.04 1.05 24.52
CA GLY A 334 -10.12 1.38 23.10
C GLY A 334 -8.77 1.17 22.43
N ILE A 335 -7.73 1.81 23.00
CA ILE A 335 -6.33 1.69 22.61
C ILE A 335 -5.51 1.33 23.84
N GLY A 336 -4.83 0.19 23.83
CA GLY A 336 -3.99 -0.25 24.95
C GLY A 336 -4.10 -1.75 25.23
N SER A 337 -4.33 -2.15 26.47
CA SER A 337 -4.41 -3.57 26.84
C SER A 337 -5.85 -4.10 26.86
N GLY A 338 -5.99 -5.43 26.73
CA GLY A 338 -7.22 -6.14 27.08
C GLY A 338 -7.50 -6.12 28.58
N ARG A 339 -8.51 -6.87 29.00
CA ARG A 339 -8.86 -7.10 30.40
C ARG A 339 -8.00 -8.22 31.00
N ASN A 340 -7.66 -8.08 32.28
CA ASN A 340 -7.12 -9.18 33.08
C ASN A 340 -8.28 -9.99 33.66
N THR A 341 -8.42 -11.24 33.25
CA THR A 341 -9.49 -12.13 33.72
C THR A 341 -9.05 -13.00 34.91
N GLY A 342 -7.79 -12.87 35.33
CA GLY A 342 -7.20 -13.62 36.44
C GLY A 342 -6.51 -14.91 36.02
N VAL A 343 -6.48 -15.25 34.72
CA VAL A 343 -5.86 -16.48 34.23
C VAL A 343 -4.34 -16.35 34.12
N GLN A 344 -3.83 -15.19 33.68
CA GLN A 344 -2.39 -14.89 33.69
C GLN A 344 -2.14 -13.47 34.21
N SER A 345 -1.27 -13.32 35.22
CA SER A 345 -1.00 -12.03 35.89
C SER A 345 -0.23 -10.99 35.04
N LYS A 346 -0.33 -11.02 33.70
CA LYS A 346 0.47 -10.18 32.79
C LYS A 346 -0.34 -9.54 31.65
N THR A 347 -1.55 -9.06 31.93
CA THR A 347 -2.24 -8.18 30.99
C THR A 347 -1.55 -6.82 30.94
N SER A 348 -0.90 -6.51 29.83
CA SER A 348 -0.16 -5.26 29.71
C SER A 348 -0.05 -4.71 28.29
N CYS A 349 0.30 -3.43 28.18
CA CYS A 349 0.79 -2.85 26.94
C CYS A 349 2.05 -2.02 27.19
N GLY A 350 2.83 -1.77 26.12
CA GLY A 350 3.96 -0.86 26.17
C GLY A 350 3.52 0.60 26.36
N ASN A 351 4.37 1.53 25.90
CA ASN A 351 4.01 2.93 25.81
C ASN A 351 2.93 3.14 24.76
N ILE A 352 2.04 4.10 24.99
CA ILE A 352 1.08 4.56 24.00
C ILE A 352 1.44 5.99 23.63
N THR A 353 1.72 6.25 22.36
CA THR A 353 2.03 7.60 21.85
C THR A 353 1.06 7.95 20.73
N ILE A 354 0.36 9.07 20.88
CA ILE A 354 -0.51 9.64 19.85
C ILE A 354 0.03 11.03 19.52
N ALA A 355 0.54 11.21 18.31
CA ALA A 355 1.21 12.45 17.89
C ALA A 355 0.21 13.56 17.53
N ASN A 356 0.67 14.82 17.54
CA ASN A 356 -0.12 15.97 17.06
C ASN A 356 -0.37 15.94 15.54
N THR A 357 0.21 14.99 14.80
CA THR A 357 0.06 14.82 13.36
C THR A 357 -1.11 13.92 12.96
N VAL A 358 -1.83 13.34 13.92
CA VAL A 358 -3.08 12.61 13.65
C VAL A 358 -4.15 13.57 13.15
N THR A 359 -5.03 13.09 12.28
CA THR A 359 -6.23 13.84 11.90
C THR A 359 -7.25 13.77 13.03
N LYS A 360 -7.51 12.57 13.57
CA LYS A 360 -8.44 12.36 14.68
C LYS A 360 -8.24 10.99 15.29
N VAL A 361 -8.32 10.87 16.61
CA VAL A 361 -8.37 9.58 17.31
C VAL A 361 -9.57 9.56 18.25
N THR A 362 -10.49 8.63 18.01
CA THR A 362 -11.62 8.34 18.91
C THR A 362 -11.39 6.98 19.55
N ALA A 363 -11.30 6.93 20.87
CA ALA A 363 -11.13 5.71 21.63
C ALA A 363 -12.30 5.50 22.59
N THR A 364 -12.91 4.32 22.52
CA THR A 364 -14.05 3.94 23.36
C THR A 364 -13.67 2.70 24.16
N LYS A 365 -13.65 2.84 25.50
CA LYS A 365 -13.47 1.68 26.38
C LYS A 365 -14.72 0.81 26.41
N GLY A 366 -14.53 -0.48 26.67
CA GLY A 366 -15.67 -1.39 26.81
C GLY A 366 -16.45 -1.21 28.10
N LYS A 367 -17.68 -1.74 28.10
CA LYS A 367 -18.59 -1.73 29.25
C LYS A 367 -18.12 -2.75 30.31
N GLY A 368 -18.62 -2.65 31.55
CA GLY A 368 -18.52 -3.74 32.53
C GLY A 368 -17.31 -3.74 33.48
N ASP A 369 -16.35 -2.83 33.32
CA ASP A 369 -15.26 -2.65 34.30
C ASP A 369 -14.97 -1.15 34.51
N THR A 370 -14.94 -0.72 35.78
CA THR A 370 -14.66 0.68 36.16
C THR A 370 -13.18 1.04 36.04
N GLY A 371 -12.29 0.04 35.98
CA GLY A 371 -10.84 0.23 35.89
C GLY A 371 -10.28 0.41 34.47
N ALA A 372 -11.10 0.23 33.42
CA ALA A 372 -10.65 0.37 32.04
C ALA A 372 -10.50 1.84 31.60
N HIS A 373 -9.57 2.06 30.68
CA HIS A 373 -9.31 3.35 30.04
C HIS A 373 -9.77 3.33 28.58
N SER A 374 -10.19 4.46 28.03
CA SER A 374 -10.30 4.58 26.56
C SER A 374 -8.93 4.48 25.91
N ILE A 375 -7.91 5.12 26.51
CA ILE A 375 -6.52 5.02 26.07
C ILE A 375 -5.65 4.69 27.29
N GLY A 376 -5.05 3.51 27.30
CA GLY A 376 -4.28 3.00 28.45
C GLY A 376 -4.67 1.56 28.83
N PRO A 377 -4.53 1.17 30.10
CA PRO A 377 -4.82 -0.20 30.50
C PRO A 377 -6.32 -0.52 30.50
N GLY A 378 -6.65 -1.75 30.11
CA GLY A 378 -7.90 -2.40 30.46
C GLY A 378 -7.98 -2.74 31.95
N GLY A 379 -9.14 -3.20 32.41
CA GLY A 379 -9.41 -3.58 33.79
C GLY A 379 -8.41 -4.61 34.32
N GLY A 380 -7.74 -4.27 35.43
CA GLY A 380 -6.69 -5.11 36.04
C GLY A 380 -5.40 -5.26 35.22
N GLY A 381 -5.28 -4.54 34.10
CA GLY A 381 -4.07 -4.46 33.29
C GLY A 381 -3.19 -3.27 33.65
N VAL A 382 -2.01 -3.21 33.03
CA VAL A 382 -1.07 -2.08 33.16
C VAL A 382 -0.55 -1.67 31.79
N CYS A 383 -0.26 -0.40 31.59
CA CYS A 383 0.44 0.06 30.39
C CYS A 383 1.64 0.91 30.78
N GLY A 384 2.56 1.09 29.84
CA GLY A 384 3.62 2.08 29.94
C GLY A 384 3.08 3.51 29.96
N THR A 385 3.93 4.46 29.62
CA THR A 385 3.53 5.87 29.56
C THR A 385 2.53 6.08 28.42
N VAL A 386 1.43 6.77 28.72
CA VAL A 386 0.47 7.24 27.72
C VAL A 386 0.75 8.71 27.44
N THR A 387 1.08 9.03 26.19
CA THR A 387 1.37 10.39 25.71
C THR A 387 0.43 10.72 24.55
N ILE A 388 -0.34 11.81 24.67
CA ILE A 388 -1.30 12.27 23.66
C ILE A 388 -1.02 13.75 23.37
N GLY A 389 -0.49 14.01 22.19
CA GLY A 389 0.12 15.30 21.87
C GLY A 389 1.22 15.63 22.87
N ASN A 390 1.03 16.71 23.63
CA ASN A 390 1.95 17.14 24.69
C ASN A 390 1.53 16.69 26.11
N ASN A 391 0.41 15.96 26.24
CA ASN A 391 -0.13 15.55 27.53
C ASN A 391 0.30 14.13 27.89
N VAL A 392 0.57 13.89 29.17
CA VAL A 392 0.94 12.57 29.69
C VAL A 392 -0.13 12.10 30.68
N GLY A 393 -0.63 10.89 30.48
CA GLY A 393 -1.62 10.25 31.35
C GLY A 393 -2.60 9.36 30.59
N ALA A 394 -2.98 8.24 31.20
CA ALA A 394 -4.03 7.38 30.66
C ALA A 394 -5.40 8.07 30.72
N ILE A 395 -6.29 7.76 29.78
CA ILE A 395 -7.57 8.46 29.63
C ILE A 395 -8.73 7.54 29.98
N SER A 396 -9.42 7.79 31.09
CA SER A 396 -10.57 7.00 31.53
C SER A 396 -11.91 7.47 30.96
N VAL A 397 -11.98 8.70 30.43
CA VAL A 397 -13.17 9.28 29.78
C VAL A 397 -13.52 8.45 28.55
N SER A 398 -14.80 8.10 28.38
CA SER A 398 -15.25 7.27 27.26
C SER A 398 -16.62 7.70 26.73
N PRO A 399 -16.78 7.88 25.41
CA PRO A 399 -15.69 7.92 24.42
C PRO A 399 -14.76 9.11 24.67
N TYR A 400 -13.49 8.97 24.30
CA TYR A 400 -12.53 10.08 24.26
C TYR A 400 -12.14 10.35 22.82
N THR A 401 -12.11 11.63 22.46
CA THR A 401 -11.71 12.09 21.13
C THR A 401 -10.57 13.08 21.27
N TYR A 402 -9.52 12.85 20.50
CA TYR A 402 -8.39 13.75 20.32
C TYR A 402 -8.30 14.18 18.86
N GLU A 403 -8.25 15.49 18.64
CA GLU A 403 -8.24 16.15 17.33
C GLU A 403 -7.36 17.42 17.50
N PRO A 404 -6.05 17.32 17.17
CA PRO A 404 -5.03 18.34 17.48
C PRO A 404 -5.31 19.74 16.90
#